data_AF-A0AAE0GDN7-F1
#
_entry.id   AF-A0AAE0GDN7-F1
#
_cell.length_a   1.000
_cell.length_b   1.000
_cell.length_c   1.000
_cell.angle_alpha   90.00
_cell.angle_beta   90.00
_cell.angle_gamma   90.00
#
_symmetry.space_group_name_H-M   'P 1'
#
loop_
_entity.id
_entity.type
_entity.pdbx_description
1 polymer ?
#
loop_
_entity_poly.entity_id
_entity_poly.type
_entity_poly.pdbx_seq_one_letter_code
_entity_poly.pdbx_strand_id
1 'polypeptide(L)'
;MARLMIFQLGDRAGTPLLLRGFSARNKCKRLSNSIVYKNGSKGTQCAGFDPNPSASLPFNCSGTYTTDNCPSEKYACDKKKGQCVVAKYGIDKKACEAGCKPVTPPGPPAKPKVFTCEQSNHTCMEVSSGTPNATSKGQCDSICNPKYMCNTTTSMCETSPFGIPKDECEIVCQIQPVPSFLTGLYRGVEISKGYEAGEWVFDLKKDSFSLSNPTGTVKTGSASMSNGQLHLSTPAGVQVAIYNLVNGAETKHMTLAIGAENAPAPSSYDAAMAPSSGGGEFAFVACLSTASACKFKTSVTHWAQLASKIALGPRRDVLETFEQVLASGLGGHVVDVCAHNPDCNSCVHQHLCGWCSTPVQYADGSFGARCAGFDKSTNASGFTCTGLYSTDTCQQGYVCNDTTYTCDIGKPGEGVSKELCDQQCKKSQDTYICNKTTGTCDKATPGHGTSKLLCESSCQHPHPSNSTPTALQGNWRGVEIDNTYVKGEFDIFFGPGNFTWSGPSGKYTGTVAAKNAGEIDLKFASGPNAGKILMGIYTVSDGPETTWQTLALAKPSEALPPATFDEAMQGNGWQEFVLVKCLDTKKAVCEFKKP
;
A
#
# COMPACT_ATOMS: atom_id res chain seq x y z
N MET A 1 30.54 -3.18 -62.93
CA MET A 1 30.22 -2.08 -63.88
C MET A 1 29.23 -1.14 -63.21
N ALA A 2 29.37 0.17 -63.06
CA ALA A 2 30.46 1.16 -63.11
C ALA A 2 29.83 2.46 -62.52
N ARG A 3 30.17 2.85 -61.29
CA ARG A 3 30.94 4.06 -60.89
C ARG A 3 30.42 5.41 -61.41
N LEU A 4 30.09 6.33 -60.47
CA LEU A 4 30.90 7.53 -60.22
C LEU A 4 30.60 8.17 -58.85
N MET A 5 31.63 8.23 -58.00
CA MET A 5 31.81 9.17 -56.88
C MET A 5 32.70 10.31 -57.38
N ILE A 6 32.51 11.57 -56.93
CA ILE A 6 33.58 12.54 -56.57
C ILE A 6 33.09 13.50 -55.46
N PHE A 7 34.04 13.81 -54.56
CA PHE A 7 34.14 14.62 -53.34
C PHE A 7 33.72 16.12 -53.39
N GLN A 8 33.37 16.70 -52.22
CA GLN A 8 34.23 17.70 -51.55
C GLN A 8 33.87 17.99 -50.07
N LEU A 9 34.94 18.26 -49.32
CA LEU A 9 35.06 18.57 -47.89
C LEU A 9 34.61 20.01 -47.56
N GLY A 10 34.20 20.23 -46.30
CA GLY A 10 34.01 21.57 -45.75
C GLY A 10 33.84 21.55 -44.23
N ASP A 11 34.95 21.59 -43.52
CA ASP A 11 35.02 21.97 -42.10
C ASP A 11 34.40 23.34 -41.86
N ARG A 12 33.65 23.51 -40.76
CA ARG A 12 33.70 24.73 -39.94
C ARG A 12 33.15 24.50 -38.54
N ALA A 13 34.03 24.84 -37.59
CA ALA A 13 33.84 24.87 -36.16
C ALA A 13 32.69 25.81 -35.72
N GLY A 14 32.00 25.41 -34.66
CA GLY A 14 31.05 26.24 -33.93
C GLY A 14 31.08 25.88 -32.44
N THR A 15 31.91 26.60 -31.69
CA THR A 15 31.79 26.81 -30.23
C THR A 15 30.36 27.30 -29.88
N PRO A 16 29.84 27.06 -28.67
CA PRO A 16 30.08 28.09 -27.64
C PRO A 16 30.01 27.65 -26.15
N LEU A 17 30.39 28.64 -25.32
CA LEU A 17 30.00 28.91 -23.93
C LEU A 17 30.78 28.25 -22.76
N LEU A 18 31.83 28.96 -22.37
CA LEU A 18 32.28 29.14 -20.98
C LEU A 18 31.16 29.68 -20.09
N LEU A 19 30.86 28.99 -18.98
CA LEU A 19 30.22 29.59 -17.81
C LEU A 19 31.13 29.47 -16.58
N ARG A 20 31.15 30.60 -15.86
CA ARG A 20 32.07 30.95 -14.79
C ARG A 20 31.77 30.22 -13.49
N GLY A 21 32.80 30.16 -12.65
CA GLY A 21 32.89 29.39 -11.43
C GLY A 21 31.93 29.79 -10.31
N PHE A 22 31.57 28.77 -9.53
CA PHE A 22 31.10 28.92 -8.16
C PHE A 22 32.24 28.61 -7.19
N SER A 23 32.59 29.62 -6.40
CA SER A 23 33.52 29.55 -5.27
C SER A 23 32.80 28.97 -4.05
N ALA A 24 33.15 27.74 -3.65
CA ALA A 24 32.79 27.20 -2.34
C ALA A 24 33.98 27.35 -1.37
N ARG A 25 33.89 28.34 -0.47
CA ARG A 25 34.78 28.44 0.70
C ARG A 25 34.34 27.40 1.74
N ASN A 26 35.06 26.30 1.86
CA ASN A 26 34.97 25.45 3.05
C ASN A 26 36.20 25.68 3.93
N LYS A 27 35.98 26.35 5.07
CA LYS A 27 36.93 26.46 6.18
C LYS A 27 37.15 25.07 6.78
N CYS A 28 38.31 24.46 6.57
CA CYS A 28 38.76 23.33 7.38
C CYS A 28 39.31 23.84 8.71
N LYS A 29 38.55 23.61 9.79
CA LYS A 29 39.00 23.78 11.17
C LYS A 29 39.82 22.54 11.54
N ARG A 30 41.07 22.72 11.97
CA ARG A 30 41.90 21.67 12.58
C ARG A 30 41.14 21.07 13.77
N LEU A 31 40.92 19.76 13.73
CA LEU A 31 40.66 18.94 14.90
C LEU A 31 41.67 17.79 14.93
N SER A 32 42.10 17.50 16.15
CA SER A 32 43.21 16.66 16.59
C SER A 32 43.21 15.22 16.07
N ASN A 33 44.43 14.67 15.96
CA ASN A 33 44.74 13.29 15.62
C ASN A 33 44.09 12.28 16.58
N SER A 34 43.08 11.55 16.10
CA SER A 34 42.75 10.19 16.56
C SER A 34 41.66 9.57 15.68
N ILE A 35 41.97 8.45 15.02
CA ILE A 35 40.99 7.64 14.27
C ILE A 35 40.29 6.72 15.28
N VAL A 36 38.96 6.72 15.28
CA VAL A 36 38.09 5.84 16.10
C VAL A 36 37.34 4.91 15.15
N TYR A 37 37.46 3.60 15.34
CA TYR A 37 36.68 2.61 14.59
C TYR A 37 35.24 2.53 15.11
N LYS A 38 34.29 2.08 14.28
CA LYS A 38 32.84 1.98 14.60
C LYS A 38 32.50 1.13 15.83
N ASN A 39 33.46 0.42 16.44
CA ASN A 39 33.27 -0.35 17.67
C ASN A 39 33.97 0.26 18.91
N GLY A 40 34.49 1.48 18.83
CA GLY A 40 35.07 2.19 19.99
C GLY A 40 36.49 1.78 20.41
N SER A 41 37.17 0.93 19.66
CA SER A 41 38.54 0.50 19.97
C SER A 41 39.60 1.51 19.53
N LYS A 42 40.60 1.80 20.38
CA LYS A 42 41.84 2.53 20.02
C LYS A 42 42.99 1.52 19.88
N GLY A 43 43.59 1.45 18.69
CA GLY A 43 44.77 0.61 18.43
C GLY A 43 45.88 1.38 17.74
N THR A 44 47.12 1.21 18.21
CA THR A 44 48.36 1.72 17.61
C THR A 44 49.14 0.55 17.02
N GLN A 45 48.79 0.10 15.82
CA GLN A 45 49.62 -0.81 15.03
C GLN A 45 49.20 -0.77 13.56
N CYS A 46 50.19 -0.71 12.65
CA CYS A 46 50.00 -0.69 11.21
C CYS A 46 49.44 -2.03 10.72
N ALA A 47 48.40 -1.98 9.87
CA ALA A 47 47.81 -3.15 9.24
C ALA A 47 48.83 -3.86 8.33
N GLY A 48 48.83 -5.20 8.39
CA GLY A 48 49.69 -6.07 7.62
C GLY A 48 49.42 -6.07 6.12
N PHE A 49 50.46 -6.45 5.39
CA PHE A 49 50.56 -6.63 3.95
C PHE A 49 49.61 -7.71 3.43
N ASP A 50 48.76 -7.38 2.45
CA ASP A 50 48.00 -8.34 1.64
C ASP A 50 48.76 -8.59 0.32
N PRO A 51 49.25 -9.82 0.05
CA PRO A 51 49.95 -10.13 -1.19
C PRO A 51 48.95 -10.54 -2.28
N ASN A 52 48.15 -9.60 -2.79
CA ASN A 52 47.37 -9.83 -4.01
C ASN A 52 47.34 -8.60 -4.93
N PRO A 53 48.02 -8.61 -6.09
CA PRO A 53 48.22 -7.42 -6.91
C PRO A 53 47.12 -7.29 -7.98
N SER A 54 46.00 -6.67 -7.63
CA SER A 54 45.04 -6.22 -8.64
C SER A 54 44.16 -5.06 -8.17
N ALA A 55 44.80 -3.92 -7.85
CA ALA A 55 44.19 -2.60 -7.96
C ALA A 55 45.29 -1.53 -7.84
N SER A 56 45.66 -0.92 -8.96
CA SER A 56 46.57 0.22 -8.99
C SER A 56 45.83 1.50 -8.56
N LEU A 57 46.17 2.05 -7.40
CA LEU A 57 45.97 3.46 -7.09
C LEU A 57 47.31 4.06 -6.61
N PRO A 58 47.71 5.25 -7.08
CA PRO A 58 49.00 5.82 -6.73
C PRO A 58 48.96 6.42 -5.31
N PHE A 59 49.74 5.85 -4.40
CA PHE A 59 50.08 6.49 -3.14
C PHE A 59 51.23 7.47 -3.36
N ASN A 60 50.97 8.76 -3.12
CA ASN A 60 51.97 9.82 -3.10
C ASN A 60 52.42 10.04 -1.66
N CYS A 61 53.64 9.61 -1.32
CA CYS A 61 54.25 9.91 -0.03
C CYS A 61 55.07 11.20 -0.13
N SER A 62 54.49 12.33 0.28
CA SER A 62 55.23 13.56 0.57
C SER A 62 55.53 13.62 2.08
N GLY A 63 56.70 13.11 2.46
CA GLY A 63 57.24 13.24 3.81
C GLY A 63 58.74 12.99 3.81
N THR A 64 59.52 14.05 4.03
CA THR A 64 60.98 13.99 4.20
C THR A 64 61.31 13.27 5.51
N TYR A 65 62.04 12.16 5.45
CA TYR A 65 62.68 11.55 6.61
C TYR A 65 64.20 11.64 6.46
N THR A 66 64.84 12.15 7.51
CA THR A 66 66.29 12.26 7.67
C THR A 66 66.91 10.87 7.85
N THR A 67 67.87 10.53 6.99
CA THR A 67 68.63 9.28 7.01
C THR A 67 69.83 9.38 7.92
N ASP A 68 69.64 9.34 9.24
CA ASP A 68 70.77 9.26 10.19
C ASP A 68 70.43 8.30 11.32
N ASN A 69 70.42 7.00 10.99
CA ASN A 69 70.76 5.85 11.85
C ASN A 69 70.30 4.54 11.20
N CYS A 70 71.11 3.97 10.32
CA CYS A 70 70.95 2.60 9.84
C CYS A 70 72.29 1.86 9.86
N PRO A 71 72.62 1.13 10.94
CA PRO A 71 73.57 0.04 10.87
C PRO A 71 72.80 -1.28 10.88
N SER A 72 72.51 -1.83 9.71
CA SER A 72 72.32 -3.29 9.57
C SER A 72 72.33 -3.64 8.09
N GLU A 73 73.25 -4.50 7.69
CA GLU A 73 73.21 -5.22 6.41
C GLU A 73 71.79 -5.79 6.20
N LYS A 74 71.24 -5.61 4.99
CA LYS A 74 69.96 -6.19 4.60
C LYS A 74 70.21 -7.51 3.87
N TYR A 75 69.30 -8.47 4.02
CA TYR A 75 69.44 -9.82 3.48
C TYR A 75 68.26 -10.19 2.59
N ALA A 76 68.54 -10.95 1.52
CA ALA A 76 67.54 -11.54 0.64
C ALA A 76 67.80 -13.05 0.49
N CYS A 77 66.74 -13.84 0.34
CA CYS A 77 66.82 -15.29 0.22
C CYS A 77 67.27 -15.72 -1.18
N ASP A 78 68.42 -16.38 -1.29
CA ASP A 78 68.80 -17.14 -2.47
C ASP A 78 68.02 -18.46 -2.47
N LYS A 79 66.90 -18.48 -3.20
CA LYS A 79 65.98 -19.63 -3.27
C LYS A 79 66.63 -20.90 -3.81
N LYS A 80 67.75 -20.81 -4.56
CA LYS A 80 68.46 -21.99 -5.07
C LYS A 80 69.33 -22.63 -4.01
N LYS A 81 69.93 -21.82 -3.14
CA LYS A 81 70.80 -22.31 -2.05
C LYS A 81 70.06 -22.49 -0.73
N GLY A 82 68.86 -21.92 -0.60
CA GLY A 82 68.13 -21.89 0.67
C GLY A 82 68.86 -21.10 1.75
N GLN A 83 69.60 -20.05 1.36
CA GLN A 83 70.42 -19.25 2.27
C GLN A 83 70.21 -17.75 2.03
N CYS A 84 70.33 -16.97 3.10
CA CYS A 84 70.21 -15.52 3.05
C CYS A 84 71.55 -14.87 2.73
N VAL A 85 71.57 -14.05 1.69
CA VAL A 85 72.76 -13.31 1.23
C VAL A 85 72.54 -11.81 1.41
N VAL A 86 73.60 -11.07 1.68
CA VAL A 86 73.54 -9.61 1.84
C VAL A 86 73.08 -8.98 0.52
N ALA A 87 72.09 -8.11 0.60
CA ALA A 87 71.44 -7.46 -0.53
C ALA A 87 71.26 -5.96 -0.27
N LYS A 88 71.25 -5.17 -1.35
CA LYS A 88 71.08 -3.72 -1.31
C LYS A 88 69.71 -3.31 -0.74
N TYR A 89 68.70 -4.15 -0.93
CA TYR A 89 67.37 -4.03 -0.36
C TYR A 89 66.95 -5.40 0.16
N GLY A 90 66.41 -5.47 1.37
CA GLY A 90 66.08 -6.73 2.01
C GLY A 90 65.55 -6.57 3.42
N ILE A 91 65.28 -7.69 4.06
CA ILE A 91 64.85 -7.78 5.45
C ILE A 91 66.04 -8.04 6.37
N ASP A 92 65.84 -8.01 7.68
CA ASP A 92 66.92 -8.38 8.60
C ASP A 92 67.26 -9.87 8.43
N LYS A 93 68.50 -10.23 8.79
CA LYS A 93 69.03 -11.58 8.61
C LYS A 93 68.14 -12.65 9.27
N LYS A 94 67.63 -12.38 10.48
CA LYS A 94 66.84 -13.34 11.26
C LYS A 94 65.48 -13.58 10.61
N ALA A 95 64.82 -12.54 10.11
CA ALA A 95 63.59 -12.67 9.33
C ALA A 95 63.82 -13.39 7.99
N CYS A 96 64.96 -13.13 7.34
CA CYS A 96 65.32 -13.84 6.11
C CYS A 96 65.53 -15.33 6.36
N GLU A 97 66.33 -15.70 7.37
CA GLU A 97 66.63 -17.11 7.70
C GLU A 97 65.38 -17.87 8.14
N ALA A 98 64.40 -17.20 8.78
CA ALA A 98 63.12 -17.82 9.13
C ALA A 98 62.26 -18.18 7.89
N GLY A 99 62.32 -17.39 6.82
CA GLY A 99 61.54 -17.60 5.60
C GLY A 99 62.26 -18.35 4.48
N CYS A 100 63.59 -18.40 4.50
CA CYS A 100 64.41 -18.97 3.43
C CYS A 100 64.69 -20.46 3.66
N LYS A 101 63.72 -21.32 3.33
CA LYS A 101 63.91 -22.78 3.35
C LYS A 101 64.12 -23.33 1.94
N PRO A 102 65.02 -24.32 1.73
CA PRO A 102 65.15 -25.00 0.45
C PRO A 102 63.83 -25.70 0.12
N VAL A 103 63.30 -25.44 -1.07
CA VAL A 103 62.06 -26.05 -1.54
C VAL A 103 62.37 -27.50 -1.92
N THR A 104 62.03 -28.45 -1.04
CA THR A 104 61.95 -29.86 -1.44
C THR A 104 60.75 -30.06 -2.37
N PRO A 105 60.92 -30.70 -3.54
CA PRO A 105 59.81 -31.00 -4.43
C PRO A 105 58.73 -31.79 -3.69
N PRO A 106 57.45 -31.39 -3.73
CA PRO A 106 56.38 -32.17 -3.13
C PRO A 106 56.24 -33.51 -3.87
N GLY A 107 56.13 -34.60 -3.10
CA GLY A 107 55.74 -35.90 -3.64
C GLY A 107 54.39 -35.80 -4.36
N PRO A 108 54.14 -36.67 -5.36
CA PRO A 108 52.95 -36.59 -6.19
C PRO A 108 51.68 -36.58 -5.31
N PRO A 109 50.80 -35.56 -5.45
CA PRO A 109 49.61 -35.45 -4.63
C PRO A 109 48.71 -36.67 -4.84
N ALA A 110 48.23 -37.25 -3.74
CA ALA A 110 47.23 -38.31 -3.78
C ALA A 110 46.05 -37.83 -4.64
N LYS A 111 45.61 -38.69 -5.59
CA LYS A 111 44.51 -38.35 -6.50
C LYS A 111 43.30 -37.86 -5.68
N PRO A 112 42.73 -36.69 -6.00
CA PRO A 112 41.58 -36.17 -5.28
C PRO A 112 40.42 -37.16 -5.37
N LYS A 113 39.80 -37.45 -4.24
CA LYS A 113 38.53 -38.18 -4.19
C LYS A 113 37.44 -37.33 -4.83
N VAL A 114 36.59 -37.93 -5.65
CA VAL A 114 35.45 -37.28 -6.31
C VAL A 114 34.15 -37.99 -5.94
N PHE A 115 33.04 -37.27 -5.93
CA PHE A 115 31.74 -37.73 -5.40
C PHE A 115 30.64 -37.48 -6.42
N THR A 116 29.67 -38.40 -6.51
CA THR A 116 28.42 -38.22 -7.27
C THR A 116 27.22 -38.29 -6.32
N CYS A 117 26.13 -37.61 -6.68
CA CYS A 117 24.90 -37.64 -5.89
C CYS A 117 24.03 -38.85 -6.26
N GLU A 118 23.73 -39.69 -5.28
CA GLU A 118 22.73 -40.75 -5.40
C GLU A 118 21.35 -40.13 -5.21
N GLN A 119 20.62 -39.91 -6.32
CA GLN A 119 19.34 -39.20 -6.29
C GLN A 119 18.25 -39.93 -5.51
N SER A 120 18.36 -41.26 -5.35
CA SER A 120 17.36 -42.07 -4.64
C SER A 120 17.32 -41.80 -3.13
N ASN A 121 18.44 -41.38 -2.54
CA ASN A 121 18.57 -41.16 -1.09
C ASN A 121 19.25 -39.83 -0.72
N HIS A 122 19.57 -38.99 -1.71
CA HIS A 122 20.20 -37.68 -1.51
C HIS A 122 21.55 -37.77 -0.77
N THR A 123 22.34 -38.81 -1.04
CA THR A 123 23.68 -38.98 -0.46
C THR A 123 24.81 -38.89 -1.48
N CYS A 124 25.94 -38.29 -1.09
CA CYS A 124 27.13 -38.20 -1.92
C CYS A 124 28.01 -39.44 -1.76
N MET A 125 28.15 -40.22 -2.83
CA MET A 125 28.97 -41.43 -2.87
C MET A 125 30.31 -41.15 -3.56
N GLU A 126 31.40 -41.64 -2.97
CA GLU A 126 32.74 -41.57 -3.59
C GLU A 126 32.78 -42.45 -4.85
N VAL A 127 33.23 -41.89 -5.97
CA VAL A 127 33.32 -42.57 -7.26
C VAL A 127 34.73 -42.44 -7.84
N SER A 128 35.03 -43.23 -8.87
CA SER A 128 36.33 -43.18 -9.54
C SER A 128 36.51 -41.87 -10.32
N SER A 129 37.76 -41.38 -10.37
CA SER A 129 38.11 -40.20 -11.16
C SER A 129 37.83 -40.47 -12.64
N GLY A 130 36.86 -39.76 -13.23
CA GLY A 130 36.40 -39.94 -14.61
C GLY A 130 34.91 -40.24 -14.76
N THR A 131 34.20 -40.54 -13.66
CA THR A 131 32.74 -40.67 -13.68
C THR A 131 32.10 -39.33 -14.06
N PRO A 132 31.21 -39.28 -15.08
CA PRO A 132 30.49 -38.07 -15.44
C PRO A 132 29.74 -37.47 -14.24
N ASN A 133 29.78 -36.14 -14.10
CA ASN A 133 29.18 -35.37 -12.99
C ASN A 133 29.81 -35.59 -11.61
N ALA A 134 30.94 -36.29 -11.49
CA ALA A 134 31.66 -36.38 -10.23
C ALA A 134 32.29 -35.02 -9.86
N THR A 135 32.03 -34.54 -8.66
CA THR A 135 32.48 -33.24 -8.14
C THR A 135 33.23 -33.39 -6.82
N SER A 136 33.73 -32.29 -6.25
CA SER A 136 34.27 -32.31 -4.88
C SER A 136 33.17 -32.62 -3.86
N LYS A 137 33.52 -33.17 -2.69
CA LYS A 137 32.54 -33.49 -1.64
C LYS A 137 31.63 -32.30 -1.31
N GLY A 138 32.20 -31.10 -1.12
CA GLY A 138 31.42 -29.91 -0.81
C GLY A 138 30.47 -29.47 -1.93
N GLN A 139 30.87 -29.63 -3.20
CA GLN A 139 29.97 -29.37 -4.33
C GLN A 139 28.87 -30.43 -4.42
N CYS A 140 29.22 -31.70 -4.26
CA CYS A 140 28.24 -32.78 -4.23
C CYS A 140 27.23 -32.54 -3.10
N ASP A 141 27.66 -32.28 -1.87
CA ASP A 141 26.80 -32.02 -0.72
C ASP A 141 25.85 -30.82 -0.99
N SER A 142 26.31 -29.79 -1.71
CA SER A 142 25.48 -28.64 -2.09
C SER A 142 24.43 -28.95 -3.16
N ILE A 143 24.72 -29.86 -4.09
CA ILE A 143 23.82 -30.22 -5.21
C ILE A 143 22.87 -31.36 -4.80
N CYS A 144 23.29 -32.20 -3.85
CA CYS A 144 22.59 -33.43 -3.48
C CYS A 144 21.50 -33.22 -2.42
N ASN A 145 21.31 -32.01 -1.89
CA ASN A 145 20.22 -31.71 -0.97
C ASN A 145 18.86 -32.01 -1.63
N PRO A 146 17.90 -32.59 -0.90
CA PRO A 146 16.55 -32.78 -1.39
C PRO A 146 15.98 -31.42 -1.79
N LYS A 147 15.44 -31.38 -2.99
CA LYS A 147 14.77 -30.22 -3.57
C LYS A 147 13.28 -30.38 -3.34
N TYR A 148 12.59 -29.27 -3.13
CA TYR A 148 11.19 -29.23 -2.77
C TYR A 148 10.40 -28.34 -3.72
N MET A 149 9.19 -28.77 -4.04
CA MET A 149 8.22 -28.00 -4.80
C MET A 149 6.95 -27.92 -3.97
N CYS A 150 6.35 -26.73 -3.89
CA CYS A 150 5.10 -26.57 -3.15
C CYS A 150 3.99 -27.33 -3.86
N ASN A 151 3.40 -28.31 -3.18
CA ASN A 151 2.14 -28.88 -3.60
C ASN A 151 1.05 -27.87 -3.26
N THR A 152 0.57 -27.17 -4.28
CA THR A 152 -0.43 -26.09 -4.15
C THR A 152 -1.79 -26.59 -3.69
N THR A 153 -2.08 -27.89 -3.80
CA THR A 153 -3.31 -28.50 -3.28
C THR A 153 -3.23 -28.73 -1.78
N THR A 154 -2.08 -29.21 -1.28
CA THR A 154 -1.90 -29.51 0.15
C THR A 154 -1.29 -28.36 0.94
N SER A 155 -0.78 -27.33 0.27
CA SER A 155 0.05 -26.27 0.86
C SER A 155 1.26 -26.82 1.61
N MET A 156 1.81 -27.95 1.13
CA MET A 156 2.99 -28.59 1.71
C MET A 156 4.11 -28.72 0.69
N CYS A 157 5.35 -28.56 1.15
CA CYS A 157 6.53 -28.79 0.34
C CYS A 157 6.81 -30.27 0.18
N GLU A 158 6.69 -30.77 -1.05
CA GLU A 158 6.98 -32.15 -1.41
C GLU A 158 8.30 -32.24 -2.15
N THR A 159 9.04 -33.32 -1.95
CA THR A 159 10.32 -33.53 -2.63
C THR A 159 10.10 -33.63 -4.14
N SER A 160 10.90 -32.89 -4.90
CA SER A 160 10.83 -32.82 -6.36
C SER A 160 12.22 -32.78 -6.96
N PRO A 161 12.49 -33.48 -8.09
CA PRO A 161 13.77 -33.41 -8.79
C PRO A 161 14.12 -31.99 -9.30
N PHE A 162 13.14 -31.09 -9.40
CA PHE A 162 13.29 -29.74 -9.96
C PHE A 162 12.95 -28.60 -8.98
N GLY A 163 13.03 -28.85 -7.67
CA GLY A 163 12.63 -27.88 -6.64
C GLY A 163 13.71 -26.91 -6.14
N ILE A 164 13.33 -26.17 -5.10
CA ILE A 164 14.16 -25.25 -4.31
C ILE A 164 14.46 -25.84 -2.91
N PRO A 165 15.37 -25.28 -2.11
CA PRO A 165 15.57 -25.70 -0.72
C PRO A 165 14.28 -25.71 0.09
N LYS A 166 14.20 -26.59 1.10
CA LYS A 166 12.95 -26.84 1.86
C LYS A 166 12.42 -25.58 2.54
N ASP A 167 13.29 -24.81 3.16
CA ASP A 167 12.98 -23.56 3.84
C ASP A 167 12.48 -22.49 2.86
N GLU A 168 13.12 -22.34 1.70
CA GLU A 168 12.63 -21.48 0.63
C GLU A 168 11.27 -21.97 0.10
N CYS A 169 11.10 -23.28 -0.07
CA CYS A 169 9.82 -23.86 -0.43
C CYS A 169 8.78 -23.57 0.64
N GLU A 170 9.07 -23.75 1.93
CA GLU A 170 8.12 -23.53 3.02
C GLU A 170 7.71 -22.06 3.12
N ILE A 171 8.60 -21.12 2.82
CA ILE A 171 8.25 -19.70 2.68
C ILE A 171 7.30 -19.50 1.48
N VAL A 172 7.60 -20.11 0.33
CA VAL A 172 6.77 -20.02 -0.88
C VAL A 172 5.41 -20.73 -0.70
N CYS A 173 5.38 -21.79 0.10
CA CYS A 173 4.23 -22.66 0.32
C CYS A 173 3.38 -22.25 1.51
N GLN A 174 3.74 -21.18 2.21
CA GLN A 174 2.88 -20.50 3.17
C GLN A 174 1.74 -19.78 2.44
N ILE A 175 0.76 -20.56 2.00
CA ILE A 175 -0.54 -20.07 1.57
C ILE A 175 -1.18 -19.40 2.78
N GLN A 176 -1.20 -18.07 2.78
CA GLN A 176 -1.86 -17.29 3.82
C GLN A 176 -3.34 -17.11 3.44
N PRO A 177 -4.26 -17.10 4.43
CA PRO A 177 -5.61 -16.66 4.17
C PRO A 177 -5.60 -15.21 3.63
N VAL A 178 -6.60 -14.87 2.82
CA VAL A 178 -6.77 -13.50 2.31
C VAL A 178 -6.90 -12.52 3.49
N PRO A 179 -6.04 -11.50 3.59
CA PRO A 179 -6.11 -10.48 4.63
C PRO A 179 -7.46 -9.77 4.64
N SER A 180 -7.95 -9.43 5.83
CA SER A 180 -9.27 -8.80 6.00
C SER A 180 -9.42 -7.49 5.22
N PHE A 181 -8.33 -6.73 4.99
CA PHE A 181 -8.37 -5.51 4.20
C PHE A 181 -8.72 -5.74 2.71
N LEU A 182 -8.44 -6.93 2.17
CA LEU A 182 -8.84 -7.36 0.82
C LEU A 182 -10.21 -8.05 0.78
N THR A 183 -10.72 -8.51 1.92
CA THR A 183 -12.04 -9.16 1.93
C THR A 183 -13.16 -8.15 1.75
N GLY A 184 -14.25 -8.56 1.11
CA GLY A 184 -15.43 -7.74 0.90
C GLY A 184 -16.20 -8.13 -0.35
N LEU A 185 -17.39 -7.55 -0.49
CA LEU A 185 -18.16 -7.58 -1.72
C LEU A 185 -17.71 -6.40 -2.59
N TYR A 186 -17.15 -6.71 -3.74
CA TYR A 186 -16.72 -5.76 -4.74
C TYR A 186 -17.68 -5.74 -5.93
N ARG A 187 -17.86 -4.56 -6.50
CA ARG A 187 -18.59 -4.32 -7.76
C ARG A 187 -17.68 -3.56 -8.71
N GLY A 188 -17.76 -3.78 -10.00
CA GLY A 188 -16.80 -3.15 -10.89
C GLY A 188 -17.03 -3.44 -12.35
N VAL A 189 -16.01 -3.14 -13.14
CA VAL A 189 -15.98 -3.35 -14.58
C VAL A 189 -14.67 -4.01 -14.99
N GLU A 190 -14.69 -4.77 -16.08
CA GLU A 190 -13.48 -5.23 -16.75
C GLU A 190 -12.95 -4.11 -17.66
N ILE A 191 -11.63 -3.90 -17.66
CA ILE A 191 -10.96 -2.78 -18.35
C ILE A 191 -9.97 -3.25 -19.43
N SER A 192 -9.94 -4.55 -19.74
CA SER A 192 -9.05 -5.20 -20.72
C SER A 192 -9.53 -5.03 -22.17
N LYS A 193 -8.62 -5.09 -23.16
CA LYS A 193 -9.04 -5.00 -24.56
C LYS A 193 -9.92 -6.19 -24.98
N GLY A 194 -11.16 -5.91 -25.38
CA GLY A 194 -12.11 -6.94 -25.81
C GLY A 194 -12.98 -7.51 -24.68
N TYR A 195 -13.02 -6.82 -23.54
CA TYR A 195 -13.81 -7.17 -22.35
C TYR A 195 -15.30 -7.45 -22.64
N GLU A 196 -15.95 -8.15 -21.70
CA GLU A 196 -17.41 -8.27 -21.62
C GLU A 196 -17.99 -7.00 -20.96
N ALA A 197 -18.78 -6.23 -21.70
CA ALA A 197 -19.39 -5.00 -21.17
C ALA A 197 -20.43 -5.33 -20.08
N GLY A 198 -20.43 -4.56 -19.00
CA GLY A 198 -21.37 -4.67 -17.90
C GLY A 198 -20.71 -4.81 -16.52
N GLU A 199 -21.56 -4.90 -15.51
CA GLU A 199 -21.14 -4.96 -14.12
C GLU A 199 -20.62 -6.35 -13.74
N TRP A 200 -19.42 -6.39 -13.17
CA TRP A 200 -18.82 -7.55 -12.52
C TRP A 200 -19.02 -7.48 -11.01
N VAL A 201 -19.22 -8.64 -10.38
CA VAL A 201 -19.34 -8.76 -8.91
C VAL A 201 -18.31 -9.74 -8.39
N PHE A 202 -17.49 -9.31 -7.44
CA PHE A 202 -16.43 -10.11 -6.84
C PHE A 202 -16.60 -10.16 -5.32
N ASP A 203 -17.12 -11.28 -4.78
CA ASP A 203 -17.21 -11.52 -3.34
C ASP A 203 -15.95 -12.27 -2.90
N LEU A 204 -15.04 -11.56 -2.23
CA LEU A 204 -13.76 -12.10 -1.76
C LEU A 204 -13.81 -12.29 -0.24
N LYS A 205 -13.66 -13.54 0.22
CA LYS A 205 -13.65 -13.94 1.63
C LYS A 205 -12.25 -14.40 2.02
N LYS A 206 -12.11 -14.75 3.30
CA LYS A 206 -10.83 -15.17 3.90
C LYS A 206 -10.18 -16.35 3.15
N ASP A 207 -10.97 -17.30 2.69
CA ASP A 207 -10.54 -18.58 2.13
C ASP A 207 -11.26 -18.95 0.82
N SER A 208 -12.17 -18.10 0.35
CA SER A 208 -13.07 -18.39 -0.75
C SER A 208 -13.40 -17.14 -1.56
N PHE A 209 -13.82 -17.34 -2.80
CA PHE A 209 -14.31 -16.25 -3.63
C PHE A 209 -15.48 -16.66 -4.51
N SER A 210 -16.24 -15.66 -4.97
CA SER A 210 -17.09 -15.78 -6.15
C SER A 210 -16.90 -14.58 -7.08
N LEU A 211 -16.81 -14.84 -8.38
CA LEU A 211 -16.68 -13.83 -9.44
C LEU A 211 -17.80 -14.04 -10.45
N SER A 212 -18.70 -13.06 -10.54
CA SER A 212 -19.83 -13.07 -11.46
C SER A 212 -19.57 -12.10 -12.60
N ASN A 213 -19.72 -12.57 -13.84
CA ASN A 213 -19.61 -11.75 -15.04
C ASN A 213 -20.95 -11.07 -15.39
N PRO A 214 -20.98 -10.17 -16.40
CA PRO A 214 -22.21 -9.47 -16.80
C PRO A 214 -23.34 -10.37 -17.28
N THR A 215 -23.02 -11.59 -17.75
CA THR A 215 -24.03 -12.57 -18.19
C THR A 215 -24.64 -13.36 -17.02
N GLY A 216 -24.17 -13.15 -15.79
CA GLY A 216 -24.61 -13.86 -14.59
C GLY A 216 -23.92 -15.21 -14.36
N THR A 217 -22.92 -15.55 -15.17
CA THR A 217 -22.08 -16.72 -14.96
C THR A 217 -21.19 -16.49 -13.74
N VAL A 218 -21.23 -17.41 -12.78
CA VAL A 218 -20.48 -17.31 -11.52
C VAL A 218 -19.35 -18.33 -11.49
N LYS A 219 -18.11 -17.86 -11.35
CA LYS A 219 -16.96 -18.67 -10.96
C LYS A 219 -16.84 -18.66 -9.45
N THR A 220 -16.64 -19.82 -8.83
CA THR A 220 -16.41 -19.95 -7.38
C THR A 220 -15.19 -20.82 -7.13
N GLY A 221 -14.55 -20.59 -5.99
CA GLY A 221 -13.32 -21.29 -5.66
C GLY A 221 -12.75 -20.90 -4.30
N SER A 222 -11.55 -21.40 -4.01
CA SER A 222 -10.78 -20.97 -2.84
C SER A 222 -9.91 -19.77 -3.17
N ALA A 223 -9.73 -18.88 -2.20
CA ALA A 223 -8.87 -17.71 -2.33
C ALA A 223 -7.77 -17.73 -1.27
N SER A 224 -6.58 -17.31 -1.65
CA SER A 224 -5.44 -17.25 -0.75
C SER A 224 -4.37 -16.28 -1.21
N MET A 225 -3.38 -16.02 -0.37
CA MET A 225 -2.27 -15.13 -0.63
C MET A 225 -0.94 -15.87 -0.56
N SER A 226 -0.06 -15.65 -1.54
CA SER A 226 1.35 -16.04 -1.47
C SER A 226 2.19 -14.98 -2.19
N ASN A 227 3.34 -14.61 -1.62
CA ASN A 227 4.25 -13.61 -2.20
C ASN A 227 3.59 -12.27 -2.59
N GLY A 228 2.57 -11.83 -1.82
CA GLY A 228 1.81 -10.60 -2.13
C GLY A 228 0.88 -10.72 -3.34
N GLN A 229 0.68 -11.91 -3.89
CA GLN A 229 -0.21 -12.21 -4.99
C GLN A 229 -1.48 -12.91 -4.48
N LEU A 230 -2.60 -12.65 -5.14
CA LEU A 230 -3.88 -13.28 -4.86
C LEU A 230 -4.03 -14.54 -5.72
N HIS A 231 -4.15 -15.70 -5.09
CA HIS A 231 -4.36 -16.98 -5.76
C HIS A 231 -5.84 -17.35 -5.69
N LEU A 232 -6.44 -17.55 -6.86
CA LEU A 232 -7.85 -17.91 -7.05
C LEU A 232 -7.90 -19.31 -7.66
N SER A 233 -8.25 -20.32 -6.86
CA SER A 233 -8.28 -21.72 -7.29
C SER A 233 -9.70 -22.19 -7.56
N THR A 234 -9.95 -22.69 -8.78
CA THR A 234 -11.20 -23.31 -9.20
C THR A 234 -10.97 -24.78 -9.57
N PRO A 235 -12.02 -25.58 -9.84
CA PRO A 235 -11.85 -26.93 -10.36
C PRO A 235 -11.10 -27.02 -11.71
N ALA A 236 -11.06 -25.94 -12.49
CA ALA A 236 -10.37 -25.90 -13.77
C ALA A 236 -8.86 -25.56 -13.63
N GLY A 237 -8.44 -25.03 -12.48
CA GLY A 237 -7.06 -24.62 -12.25
C GLY A 237 -6.91 -23.42 -11.32
N VAL A 238 -5.69 -22.90 -11.25
CA VAL A 238 -5.33 -21.76 -10.40
C VAL A 238 -5.03 -20.54 -11.26
N GLN A 239 -5.71 -19.43 -10.98
CA GLN A 239 -5.36 -18.12 -11.52
C GLN A 239 -4.60 -17.34 -10.45
N VAL A 240 -3.51 -16.67 -10.85
CA VAL A 240 -2.73 -15.81 -9.96
C VAL A 240 -2.91 -14.36 -10.39
N ALA A 241 -3.17 -13.48 -9.43
CA ALA A 241 -3.47 -12.09 -9.67
C ALA A 241 -2.55 -11.15 -8.90
N ILE A 242 -2.22 -10.02 -9.52
CA ILE A 242 -1.62 -8.86 -8.86
C ILE A 242 -2.74 -7.83 -8.62
N TYR A 243 -2.61 -7.03 -7.56
CA TYR A 243 -3.62 -6.04 -7.22
C TYR A 243 -3.00 -4.76 -6.66
N ASN A 244 -3.77 -3.67 -6.78
CA ASN A 244 -3.50 -2.40 -6.12
C ASN A 244 -4.78 -1.93 -5.45
N LEU A 245 -4.67 -1.51 -4.17
CA LEU A 245 -5.80 -1.03 -3.39
C LEU A 245 -5.59 0.43 -3.02
N VAL A 246 -6.57 1.26 -3.32
CA VAL A 246 -6.60 2.70 -2.95
C VAL A 246 -7.87 2.94 -2.14
N ASN A 247 -7.75 3.63 -1.01
CA ASN A 247 -8.93 4.04 -0.25
C ASN A 247 -9.43 5.38 -0.81
N GLY A 248 -10.70 5.42 -1.19
CA GLY A 248 -11.47 6.64 -1.36
C GLY A 248 -12.06 7.12 -0.03
N ALA A 249 -13.00 8.06 -0.08
CA ALA A 249 -13.65 8.61 1.11
C ALA A 249 -14.44 7.53 1.88
N GLU A 250 -15.29 6.79 1.18
CA GLU A 250 -16.19 5.77 1.77
C GLU A 250 -16.04 4.39 1.15
N THR A 251 -15.27 4.31 0.08
CA THR A 251 -15.04 3.09 -0.67
C THR A 251 -13.56 2.79 -0.77
N LYS A 252 -13.22 1.52 -0.99
CA LYS A 252 -11.89 1.08 -1.43
C LYS A 252 -11.95 0.66 -2.89
N HIS A 253 -11.00 1.12 -3.68
CA HIS A 253 -10.87 0.88 -5.11
C HIS A 253 -9.75 -0.14 -5.31
N MET A 254 -10.06 -1.23 -5.99
CA MET A 254 -9.13 -2.31 -6.29
C MET A 254 -8.95 -2.41 -7.79
N THR A 255 -7.72 -2.20 -8.26
CA THR A 255 -7.30 -2.64 -9.59
C THR A 255 -6.79 -4.07 -9.46
N LEU A 256 -7.39 -5.02 -10.18
CA LEU A 256 -7.05 -6.44 -10.12
C LEU A 256 -6.65 -6.93 -11.52
N ALA A 257 -5.44 -7.44 -11.68
CA ALA A 257 -4.96 -8.06 -12.91
C ALA A 257 -4.80 -9.57 -12.71
N ILE A 258 -5.63 -10.36 -13.38
CA ILE A 258 -5.71 -11.82 -13.25
C ILE A 258 -5.02 -12.46 -14.47
N GLY A 259 -4.14 -13.44 -14.25
CA GLY A 259 -3.54 -14.23 -15.33
C GLY A 259 -4.44 -15.34 -15.87
N ALA A 260 -4.01 -15.99 -16.96
CA ALA A 260 -4.63 -17.22 -17.43
C ALA A 260 -4.60 -18.32 -16.37
N GLU A 261 -5.52 -19.27 -16.51
CA GLU A 261 -5.57 -20.45 -15.66
C GLU A 261 -4.31 -21.30 -15.80
N ASN A 262 -3.73 -21.67 -14.66
CA ASN A 262 -2.46 -22.40 -14.53
C ASN A 262 -1.24 -21.68 -15.14
N ALA A 263 -1.35 -20.37 -15.40
CA ALA A 263 -0.22 -19.53 -15.80
C ALA A 263 0.38 -18.79 -14.59
N PRO A 264 1.63 -18.32 -14.68
CA PRO A 264 2.19 -17.38 -13.71
C PRO A 264 1.34 -16.11 -13.60
N ALA A 265 1.47 -15.39 -12.48
CA ALA A 265 0.89 -14.07 -12.33
C ALA A 265 1.33 -13.14 -13.46
N PRO A 266 0.47 -12.22 -13.94
CA PRO A 266 0.88 -11.17 -14.86
C PRO A 266 2.07 -10.39 -14.29
N SER A 267 3.08 -10.11 -15.11
CA SER A 267 4.24 -9.32 -14.68
C SER A 267 3.91 -7.83 -14.48
N SER A 268 2.79 -7.37 -15.05
CA SER A 268 2.25 -6.02 -14.92
C SER A 268 0.76 -6.03 -15.27
N TYR A 269 0.07 -4.94 -14.97
CA TYR A 269 -1.33 -4.72 -15.40
C TYR A 269 -1.44 -4.73 -16.93
N ASP A 270 -0.54 -4.03 -17.63
CA ASP A 270 -0.42 -4.08 -19.09
C ASP A 270 -0.30 -5.52 -19.65
N ALA A 271 0.45 -6.39 -18.96
CA ALA A 271 0.62 -7.78 -19.39
C ALA A 271 -0.68 -8.60 -19.24
N ALA A 272 -1.52 -8.28 -18.25
CA ALA A 272 -2.83 -8.91 -18.09
C ALA A 272 -3.80 -8.50 -19.21
N MET A 273 -3.73 -7.26 -19.67
CA MET A 273 -4.56 -6.73 -20.76
C MET A 273 -4.15 -7.22 -22.17
N ALA A 274 -2.98 -7.86 -22.31
CA ALA A 274 -2.52 -8.35 -23.60
C ALA A 274 -3.47 -9.44 -24.15
N PRO A 275 -3.90 -9.39 -25.43
CA PRO A 275 -4.86 -10.37 -25.98
C PRO A 275 -4.40 -11.84 -25.88
N SER A 276 -3.09 -12.07 -25.79
CA SER A 276 -2.49 -13.41 -25.67
C SER A 276 -2.38 -13.92 -24.23
N SER A 277 -2.70 -13.11 -23.23
CA SER A 277 -2.48 -13.45 -21.82
C SER A 277 -3.47 -14.49 -21.30
N GLY A 278 -4.66 -14.59 -21.91
CA GLY A 278 -5.81 -15.34 -21.39
C GLY A 278 -6.32 -14.83 -20.02
N GLY A 279 -5.81 -13.67 -19.59
CA GLY A 279 -6.15 -12.99 -18.35
C GLY A 279 -7.09 -11.80 -18.58
N GLY A 280 -7.23 -10.97 -17.55
CA GLY A 280 -8.04 -9.75 -17.60
C GLY A 280 -7.66 -8.77 -16.50
N GLU A 281 -7.98 -7.50 -16.70
CA GLU A 281 -7.83 -6.46 -15.69
C GLU A 281 -9.20 -5.90 -15.31
N PHE A 282 -9.41 -5.67 -14.02
CA PHE A 282 -10.67 -5.26 -13.44
C PHE A 282 -10.48 -4.03 -12.56
N ALA A 283 -11.45 -3.13 -12.61
CA ALA A 283 -11.59 -1.98 -11.73
C ALA A 283 -12.78 -2.23 -10.80
N PHE A 284 -12.48 -2.63 -9.56
CA PHE A 284 -13.46 -2.94 -8.52
C PHE A 284 -13.56 -1.85 -7.46
N VAL A 285 -14.74 -1.69 -6.89
CA VAL A 285 -15.04 -0.87 -5.73
C VAL A 285 -15.70 -1.72 -4.65
N ALA A 286 -15.35 -1.53 -3.38
CA ALA A 286 -16.00 -2.10 -2.21
C ALA A 286 -16.25 -0.99 -1.17
N CYS A 287 -17.25 -1.15 -0.32
CA CYS A 287 -17.44 -0.27 0.84
C CYS A 287 -16.30 -0.42 1.85
N LEU A 288 -15.87 0.68 2.47
CA LEU A 288 -15.02 0.62 3.65
C LEU A 288 -15.81 0.06 4.83
N SER A 289 -15.18 -0.76 5.67
CA SER A 289 -15.84 -1.32 6.87
C SER A 289 -16.28 -0.25 7.87
N THR A 290 -15.67 0.94 7.80
CA THR A 290 -16.00 2.10 8.64
C THR A 290 -17.14 2.95 8.07
N ALA A 291 -17.49 2.78 6.79
CA ALA A 291 -18.52 3.58 6.13
C ALA A 291 -19.90 2.95 6.36
N SER A 292 -20.61 3.38 7.40
CA SER A 292 -21.93 2.82 7.75
C SER A 292 -23.01 3.07 6.68
N ALA A 293 -22.83 4.10 5.86
CA ALA A 293 -23.76 4.47 4.79
C ALA A 293 -23.58 3.62 3.51
N CYS A 294 -22.37 3.11 3.26
CA CYS A 294 -22.07 2.33 2.06
C CYS A 294 -22.48 0.87 2.26
N LYS A 295 -23.43 0.39 1.45
CA LYS A 295 -23.89 -1.01 1.52
C LYS A 295 -24.13 -1.58 0.13
N PHE A 296 -23.22 -2.44 -0.32
CA PHE A 296 -23.49 -3.28 -1.48
C PHE A 296 -24.38 -4.45 -1.08
N LYS A 297 -25.59 -4.48 -1.66
CA LYS A 297 -26.49 -5.61 -1.52
C LYS A 297 -26.04 -6.69 -2.50
N THR A 298 -25.68 -7.87 -1.99
CA THR A 298 -25.60 -9.08 -2.81
C THR A 298 -26.99 -9.33 -3.41
N SER A 299 -27.19 -9.09 -4.70
CA SER A 299 -28.45 -9.48 -5.36
C SER A 299 -28.60 -10.97 -5.57
N VAL A 300 -27.58 -11.74 -5.16
CA VAL A 300 -27.49 -13.19 -5.37
C VAL A 300 -28.62 -13.94 -4.65
N THR A 301 -29.31 -13.31 -3.69
CA THR A 301 -30.48 -13.90 -3.03
C THR A 301 -31.64 -14.19 -3.97
N HIS A 302 -31.79 -13.52 -5.12
CA HIS A 302 -32.93 -13.84 -6.00
C HIS A 302 -32.68 -15.08 -6.86
N TRP A 303 -31.50 -15.23 -7.47
CA TRP A 303 -31.21 -16.37 -8.36
C TRP A 303 -30.83 -17.66 -7.65
N ALA A 304 -30.09 -17.60 -6.52
CA ALA A 304 -29.78 -18.80 -5.74
C ALA A 304 -31.03 -19.38 -5.06
N GLN A 305 -31.96 -18.53 -4.60
CA GLN A 305 -33.25 -19.00 -4.06
C GLN A 305 -34.16 -19.57 -5.16
N LEU A 306 -34.17 -19.00 -6.37
CA LEU A 306 -34.90 -19.56 -7.51
C LEU A 306 -34.29 -20.89 -8.02
N ALA A 307 -32.96 -20.99 -8.08
CA ALA A 307 -32.28 -22.23 -8.45
C ALA A 307 -32.49 -23.34 -7.40
N SER A 308 -32.47 -23.00 -6.10
CA SER A 308 -32.78 -23.97 -5.03
C SER A 308 -34.26 -24.43 -5.05
N LYS A 309 -35.19 -23.57 -5.49
CA LYS A 309 -36.62 -23.92 -5.63
C LYS A 309 -36.93 -24.76 -6.87
N ILE A 310 -36.09 -24.73 -7.90
CA ILE A 310 -36.26 -25.57 -9.10
C ILE A 310 -35.57 -26.94 -8.93
N ALA A 311 -34.52 -27.03 -8.10
CA ALA A 311 -33.73 -28.25 -7.92
C ALA A 311 -34.24 -29.22 -6.83
N LEU A 312 -35.22 -28.85 -6.00
CA LEU A 312 -35.74 -29.73 -4.94
C LEU A 312 -37.25 -29.90 -5.06
N GLY A 313 -37.64 -31.01 -5.69
CA GLY A 313 -38.96 -31.61 -5.50
C GLY A 313 -39.25 -31.93 -4.02
N PRO A 314 -40.51 -32.25 -3.68
CA PRO A 314 -41.00 -32.19 -2.32
C PRO A 314 -40.40 -33.33 -1.49
N ARG A 315 -39.46 -33.01 -0.60
CA ARG A 315 -39.25 -33.80 0.62
C ARG A 315 -39.23 -32.89 1.83
N ARG A 316 -40.22 -33.15 2.67
CA ARG A 316 -40.39 -32.66 4.04
C ARG A 316 -39.25 -33.15 4.94
N ASP A 317 -39.12 -32.41 6.04
CA ASP A 317 -38.47 -32.75 7.30
C ASP A 317 -36.94 -32.55 7.34
N VAL A 318 -36.47 -31.44 7.93
CA VAL A 318 -36.19 -31.33 9.38
C VAL A 318 -35.77 -29.88 9.66
N LEU A 319 -36.52 -29.25 10.56
CA LEU A 319 -36.22 -27.97 11.18
C LEU A 319 -35.49 -28.25 12.50
N GLU A 320 -34.56 -27.36 12.86
CA GLU A 320 -34.09 -26.99 14.22
C GLU A 320 -32.59 -27.09 14.51
N THR A 321 -32.13 -26.03 15.18
CA THR A 321 -30.89 -25.83 15.94
C THR A 321 -29.60 -25.52 15.17
N PHE A 322 -29.31 -24.22 14.96
CA PHE A 322 -27.99 -23.62 15.23
C PHE A 322 -28.04 -22.07 15.18
N GLU A 323 -28.53 -21.40 16.22
CA GLU A 323 -28.59 -19.91 16.27
C GLU A 323 -28.07 -19.26 17.57
N GLN A 324 -27.14 -19.87 18.32
CA GLN A 324 -26.72 -19.26 19.60
C GLN A 324 -25.22 -19.31 20.01
N VAL A 325 -24.26 -19.45 19.09
CA VAL A 325 -22.80 -19.42 19.46
C VAL A 325 -21.91 -18.60 18.53
N LEU A 326 -22.39 -17.56 17.83
CA LEU A 326 -21.51 -16.70 17.00
C LEU A 326 -21.55 -15.20 17.34
N ALA A 327 -21.84 -14.87 18.59
CA ALA A 327 -21.46 -13.58 19.17
C ALA A 327 -20.24 -13.80 20.06
N SER A 328 -19.17 -13.04 19.84
CA SER A 328 -17.87 -13.05 20.55
C SER A 328 -16.76 -13.81 19.83
N GLY A 329 -16.16 -13.17 18.83
CA GLY A 329 -14.96 -13.70 18.18
C GLY A 329 -14.35 -12.77 17.14
N LEU A 330 -14.33 -11.46 17.38
CA LEU A 330 -13.69 -10.51 16.46
C LEU A 330 -12.94 -9.42 17.24
N GLY A 331 -11.63 -9.35 17.01
CA GLY A 331 -10.75 -8.24 17.37
C GLY A 331 -10.30 -8.23 18.82
N GLY A 332 -8.99 -8.19 19.04
CA GLY A 332 -8.40 -7.86 20.34
C GLY A 332 -8.63 -6.39 20.72
N HIS A 333 -9.89 -5.94 20.69
CA HIS A 333 -10.29 -4.70 21.33
C HIS A 333 -10.17 -4.95 22.83
N VAL A 334 -9.35 -4.17 23.51
CA VAL A 334 -9.31 -4.18 24.97
C VAL A 334 -10.72 -3.80 25.44
N VAL A 335 -11.46 -4.80 25.95
CA VAL A 335 -12.79 -4.58 26.51
C VAL A 335 -12.58 -3.91 27.86
N ASP A 336 -12.88 -2.61 27.94
CA ASP A 336 -12.89 -1.91 29.22
C ASP A 336 -14.08 -2.39 30.04
N VAL A 337 -13.79 -3.24 31.03
CA VAL A 337 -14.79 -3.81 31.92
C VAL A 337 -15.54 -2.76 32.72
N CYS A 338 -15.04 -1.53 32.85
CA CYS A 338 -15.67 -0.44 33.58
C CYS A 338 -16.67 0.37 32.74
N ALA A 339 -16.61 0.25 31.41
CA ALA A 339 -17.38 1.09 30.47
C ALA A 339 -18.91 0.94 30.57
N HIS A 340 -19.41 -0.10 31.25
CA HIS A 340 -20.84 -0.32 31.45
C HIS A 340 -21.46 0.59 32.52
N ASN A 341 -20.67 1.31 33.33
CA ASN A 341 -21.18 2.21 34.37
C ASN A 341 -21.50 3.59 33.74
N PRO A 342 -22.78 4.00 33.70
CA PRO A 342 -23.22 5.16 32.93
C PRO A 342 -22.95 6.49 33.62
N ASP A 343 -22.66 6.49 34.92
CA ASP A 343 -22.48 7.69 35.72
C ASP A 343 -21.29 7.59 36.68
N CYS A 344 -20.83 8.74 37.16
CA CYS A 344 -19.65 8.80 38.00
C CYS A 344 -19.81 8.03 39.32
N ASN A 345 -20.97 8.13 39.98
CA ASN A 345 -21.18 7.48 41.26
C ASN A 345 -21.19 5.96 41.11
N SER A 346 -21.85 5.41 40.08
CA SER A 346 -21.81 3.97 39.83
C SER A 346 -20.40 3.49 39.48
N CYS A 347 -19.63 4.30 38.76
CA CYS A 347 -18.26 3.99 38.35
C CYS A 347 -17.26 3.90 39.50
N VAL A 348 -17.17 4.95 40.35
CA VAL A 348 -16.14 5.04 41.41
C VAL A 348 -16.39 4.05 42.57
N HIS A 349 -17.60 3.47 42.66
CA HIS A 349 -17.87 2.39 43.61
C HIS A 349 -17.48 1.00 43.08
N GLN A 350 -17.11 0.87 41.80
CA GLN A 350 -16.60 -0.40 41.27
C GLN A 350 -15.11 -0.56 41.59
N HIS A 351 -14.74 -1.79 41.95
CA HIS A 351 -13.35 -2.11 42.22
C HIS A 351 -12.50 -1.94 40.95
N LEU A 352 -11.43 -1.14 41.03
CA LEU A 352 -10.47 -0.88 39.95
C LEU A 352 -11.00 -0.03 38.77
N CYS A 353 -12.13 0.66 38.96
CA CYS A 353 -12.68 1.60 37.99
C CYS A 353 -12.53 3.05 38.46
N GLY A 354 -12.34 3.96 37.52
CA GLY A 354 -12.34 5.39 37.79
C GLY A 354 -13.06 6.15 36.69
N TRP A 355 -13.58 7.32 37.07
CA TRP A 355 -14.36 8.19 36.21
C TRP A 355 -13.51 9.32 35.66
N CYS A 356 -13.51 9.46 34.33
CA CYS A 356 -12.99 10.62 33.63
C CYS A 356 -14.12 11.61 33.34
N SER A 357 -13.89 12.89 33.66
CA SER A 357 -14.85 13.95 33.35
C SER A 357 -14.94 14.28 31.86
N THR A 358 -14.24 13.58 30.98
CA THR A 358 -14.42 13.58 29.52
C THR A 358 -14.39 12.12 29.03
N PRO A 359 -14.94 11.79 27.84
CA PRO A 359 -14.74 10.47 27.24
C PRO A 359 -13.24 10.14 27.19
N VAL A 360 -12.84 8.95 27.66
CA VAL A 360 -11.43 8.55 27.62
C VAL A 360 -10.97 8.34 26.19
N GLN A 361 -9.69 8.55 25.90
CA GLN A 361 -9.11 8.30 24.58
C GLN A 361 -8.14 7.11 24.66
N TYR A 362 -8.37 6.06 23.87
CA TYR A 362 -7.50 4.88 23.83
C TYR A 362 -6.27 5.10 22.92
N ALA A 363 -5.30 4.19 23.01
CA ALA A 363 -4.04 4.26 22.27
C ALA A 363 -4.20 4.22 20.74
N ASP A 364 -5.31 3.68 20.22
CA ASP A 364 -5.67 3.69 18.80
C ASP A 364 -6.31 5.01 18.34
N GLY A 365 -6.47 5.97 19.27
CA GLY A 365 -7.10 7.26 19.04
C GLY A 365 -8.63 7.27 19.18
N SER A 366 -9.26 6.11 19.39
CA SER A 366 -10.71 6.00 19.59
C SER A 366 -11.14 6.57 20.94
N PHE A 367 -12.39 7.06 21.02
CA PHE A 367 -12.99 7.55 22.27
C PHE A 367 -13.86 6.46 22.93
N GLY A 368 -13.71 6.29 24.25
CA GLY A 368 -14.44 5.34 25.08
C GLY A 368 -15.47 5.98 26.01
N ALA A 369 -16.07 5.16 26.87
CA ALA A 369 -16.91 5.64 27.97
C ALA A 369 -16.11 6.50 28.97
N ARG A 370 -16.81 7.23 29.83
CA ARG A 370 -16.16 8.04 30.89
C ARG A 370 -15.65 7.18 32.04
N CYS A 371 -16.27 6.03 32.29
CA CYS A 371 -15.79 5.07 33.28
C CYS A 371 -14.78 4.12 32.65
N ALA A 372 -13.55 4.11 33.19
CA ALA A 372 -12.46 3.30 32.67
C ALA A 372 -11.64 2.65 33.78
N GLY A 373 -11.17 1.43 33.55
CA GLY A 373 -10.35 0.69 34.51
C GLY A 373 -8.93 1.23 34.61
N PHE A 374 -8.37 1.41 35.81
CA PHE A 374 -7.00 1.94 35.96
C PHE A 374 -5.95 0.88 36.34
N ASP A 375 -6.36 -0.37 36.57
CA ASP A 375 -5.45 -1.45 36.92
C ASP A 375 -4.85 -2.13 35.68
N LYS A 376 -3.57 -2.46 35.74
CA LYS A 376 -2.89 -3.29 34.75
C LYS A 376 -3.45 -4.72 34.71
N SER A 377 -4.04 -5.18 35.82
CA SER A 377 -4.64 -6.53 35.90
C SER A 377 -5.95 -6.67 35.12
N THR A 378 -6.69 -5.59 34.90
CA THR A 378 -7.96 -5.57 34.16
C THR A 378 -7.78 -5.33 32.65
N ASN A 379 -6.54 -5.43 32.14
CA ASN A 379 -6.17 -5.11 30.76
C ASN A 379 -6.45 -3.66 30.31
N ALA A 380 -6.89 -2.76 31.19
CA ALA A 380 -7.28 -1.39 30.83
C ALA A 380 -6.08 -0.43 30.64
N SER A 381 -4.86 -0.96 30.46
CA SER A 381 -3.66 -0.16 30.24
C SER A 381 -3.64 0.38 28.80
N GLY A 382 -4.17 1.59 28.60
CA GLY A 382 -4.02 2.27 27.31
C GLY A 382 -4.86 3.52 27.07
N PHE A 383 -5.57 4.05 28.07
CA PHE A 383 -6.38 5.24 27.88
C PHE A 383 -5.72 6.51 28.46
N THR A 384 -6.09 7.65 27.89
CA THR A 384 -5.76 8.99 28.36
C THR A 384 -7.07 9.68 28.76
N CYS A 385 -7.13 10.18 30.00
CA CYS A 385 -8.19 11.08 30.45
C CYS A 385 -7.70 12.51 30.27
N THR A 386 -8.33 13.28 29.38
CA THR A 386 -8.00 14.70 29.16
C THR A 386 -8.67 15.63 30.19
N GLY A 387 -9.68 15.13 30.90
CA GLY A 387 -10.35 15.80 32.00
C GLY A 387 -9.78 15.48 33.38
N LEU A 388 -10.64 15.58 34.40
CA LEU A 388 -10.36 15.15 35.76
C LEU A 388 -10.69 13.66 35.89
N TYR A 389 -9.70 12.88 36.33
CA TYR A 389 -9.88 11.46 36.61
C TYR A 389 -10.05 11.24 38.12
N SER A 390 -11.05 10.48 38.51
CA SER A 390 -11.42 10.24 39.91
C SER A 390 -11.64 8.76 40.17
N THR A 391 -11.02 8.20 41.20
CA THR A 391 -11.19 6.78 41.58
C THR A 391 -12.10 6.59 42.80
N ASP A 392 -12.21 7.61 43.67
CA ASP A 392 -12.84 7.43 44.98
C ASP A 392 -14.13 8.26 45.13
N THR A 393 -14.12 9.49 44.62
CA THR A 393 -15.25 10.41 44.72
C THR A 393 -15.37 11.23 43.45
N CYS A 394 -16.58 11.52 43.01
CA CYS A 394 -16.84 12.34 41.84
C CYS A 394 -16.40 13.80 42.05
N GLN A 395 -15.19 14.13 41.60
CA GLN A 395 -14.68 15.50 41.68
C GLN A 395 -15.50 16.43 40.79
N GLN A 396 -15.74 17.65 41.28
CA GLN A 396 -16.34 18.72 40.50
C GLN A 396 -15.23 19.50 39.78
N GLY A 397 -15.29 19.52 38.45
CA GLY A 397 -14.47 20.41 37.62
C GLY A 397 -15.19 21.71 37.29
N TYR A 398 -14.57 22.49 36.42
CA TYR A 398 -15.12 23.71 35.86
C TYR A 398 -15.63 23.46 34.43
N VAL A 399 -16.83 23.96 34.13
CA VAL A 399 -17.48 23.88 32.82
C VAL A 399 -17.57 25.29 32.26
N CYS A 400 -17.23 25.47 30.99
CA CYS A 400 -17.36 26.75 30.34
C CYS A 400 -18.83 27.11 30.18
N ASN A 401 -19.22 28.29 30.64
CA ASN A 401 -20.51 28.88 30.33
C ASN A 401 -20.43 29.53 28.96
N ASP A 402 -20.97 28.87 27.94
CA ASP A 402 -20.88 29.34 26.55
C ASP A 402 -21.59 30.69 26.29
N THR A 403 -22.40 31.17 27.24
CA THR A 403 -23.08 32.47 27.13
C THR A 403 -22.22 33.61 27.69
N THR A 404 -21.62 33.39 28.86
CA THR A 404 -20.83 34.42 29.56
C THR A 404 -19.33 34.30 29.31
N TYR A 405 -18.88 33.17 28.77
CA TYR A 405 -17.48 32.76 28.66
C TYR A 405 -16.75 32.84 29.99
N THR A 406 -17.40 32.33 31.04
CA THR A 406 -16.82 32.18 32.38
C THR A 406 -16.86 30.72 32.80
N CYS A 407 -15.91 30.30 33.63
CA CYS A 407 -15.81 28.94 34.12
C CYS A 407 -16.64 28.76 35.39
N ASP A 408 -17.78 28.11 35.26
CA ASP A 408 -18.69 27.77 36.35
C ASP A 408 -18.34 26.40 36.93
N ILE A 409 -18.62 26.16 38.22
CA ILE A 409 -18.41 24.84 38.84
C ILE A 409 -19.46 23.86 38.30
N GLY A 410 -18.99 22.76 37.72
CA GLY A 410 -19.80 21.70 37.16
C GLY A 410 -20.40 20.76 38.21
N LYS A 411 -21.23 19.81 37.76
CA LYS A 411 -21.73 18.73 38.61
C LYS A 411 -20.61 17.75 38.97
N PRO A 412 -20.75 16.95 40.05
CA PRO A 412 -19.80 15.88 40.36
C PRO A 412 -19.55 14.97 39.16
N GLY A 413 -18.28 14.80 38.77
CA GLY A 413 -17.87 14.02 37.60
C GLY A 413 -17.87 14.78 36.27
N GLU A 414 -18.11 16.10 36.26
CA GLU A 414 -18.08 16.94 35.05
C GLU A 414 -17.00 18.03 35.12
N GLY A 415 -16.64 18.58 33.95
CA GLY A 415 -15.74 19.72 33.82
C GLY A 415 -14.26 19.37 33.76
N VAL A 416 -13.40 20.37 33.73
CA VAL A 416 -11.93 20.22 33.71
C VAL A 416 -11.30 21.00 34.88
N SER A 417 -9.98 21.03 34.99
CA SER A 417 -9.34 21.94 35.96
C SER A 417 -9.69 23.39 35.66
N LYS A 418 -9.68 24.25 36.68
CA LYS A 418 -10.00 25.68 36.50
C LYS A 418 -9.09 26.32 35.46
N GLU A 419 -7.80 26.00 35.50
CA GLU A 419 -6.79 26.55 34.59
C GLU A 419 -7.04 26.12 33.15
N LEU A 420 -7.40 24.85 32.93
CA LEU A 420 -7.72 24.35 31.59
C LEU A 420 -9.03 24.96 31.09
N CYS A 421 -10.03 25.11 31.97
CA CYS A 421 -11.26 25.80 31.65
C CYS A 421 -10.97 27.26 31.28
N ASP A 422 -10.22 28.03 32.06
CA ASP A 422 -9.91 29.44 31.76
C ASP A 422 -9.10 29.59 30.45
N GLN A 423 -8.30 28.58 30.10
CA GLN A 423 -7.57 28.54 28.82
C GLN A 423 -8.50 28.29 27.63
N GLN A 424 -9.47 27.38 27.77
CA GLN A 424 -10.38 26.94 26.71
C GLN A 424 -11.63 27.81 26.59
N CYS A 425 -12.13 28.33 27.71
CA CYS A 425 -13.33 29.15 27.85
C CYS A 425 -13.05 30.62 27.54
N LYS A 426 -12.41 30.87 26.40
CA LYS A 426 -12.25 32.21 25.86
C LYS A 426 -13.37 32.46 24.88
N LYS A 427 -13.94 33.68 24.90
CA LYS A 427 -14.86 34.14 23.86
C LYS A 427 -14.21 33.90 22.50
N SER A 428 -14.71 32.89 21.76
CA SER A 428 -14.23 32.61 20.42
C SER A 428 -14.31 33.91 19.63
N GLN A 429 -13.23 34.25 18.92
CA GLN A 429 -13.33 35.32 17.94
C GLN A 429 -14.47 34.99 16.99
N ASP A 430 -15.15 36.02 16.53
CA ASP A 430 -16.23 35.87 15.55
C ASP A 430 -15.71 35.03 14.38
N THR A 431 -16.31 33.86 14.20
CA THR A 431 -16.05 32.99 13.07
C THR A 431 -17.01 33.34 11.94
N TYR A 432 -16.59 33.13 10.70
CA TYR A 432 -17.34 33.46 9.50
C TYR A 432 -17.41 32.25 8.57
N ILE A 433 -18.54 32.09 7.91
CA ILE A 433 -18.76 31.08 6.88
C ILE A 433 -19.06 31.78 5.56
N CYS A 434 -18.52 31.28 4.46
CA CYS A 434 -18.81 31.84 3.14
C CYS A 434 -20.24 31.48 2.74
N ASN A 435 -21.08 32.49 2.59
CA ASN A 435 -22.37 32.36 1.94
C ASN A 435 -22.14 32.15 0.45
N LYS A 436 -22.21 30.87 0.04
CA LYS A 436 -21.96 30.44 -1.33
C LYS A 436 -22.95 31.01 -2.36
N THR A 437 -24.05 31.62 -1.93
CA THR A 437 -25.03 32.26 -2.82
C THR A 437 -24.65 33.69 -3.15
N THR A 438 -24.18 34.44 -2.15
CA THR A 438 -23.86 35.87 -2.29
C THR A 438 -22.37 36.12 -2.49
N GLY A 439 -21.51 35.15 -2.21
CA GLY A 439 -20.06 35.32 -2.18
C GLY A 439 -19.60 36.20 -1.00
N THR A 440 -20.40 36.29 0.07
CA THR A 440 -20.07 37.09 1.27
C THR A 440 -19.79 36.21 2.46
N CYS A 441 -18.94 36.68 3.38
CA CYS A 441 -18.68 35.98 4.63
C CYS A 441 -19.66 36.41 5.70
N ASP A 442 -20.60 35.52 6.02
CA ASP A 442 -21.60 35.72 7.07
C ASP A 442 -21.05 35.23 8.40
N LYS A 443 -21.43 35.90 9.49
CA LYS A 443 -20.98 35.53 10.83
C LYS A 443 -21.57 34.17 11.21
N ALA A 444 -20.70 33.21 11.50
CA ALA A 444 -21.07 31.85 11.87
C ALA A 444 -21.33 31.75 13.37
N THR A 445 -22.11 30.73 13.77
CA THR A 445 -22.17 30.28 15.16
C THR A 445 -20.76 29.95 15.67
N PRO A 446 -20.43 30.25 16.94
CA PRO A 446 -19.14 29.91 17.52
C PRO A 446 -18.79 28.44 17.26
N GLY A 447 -17.58 28.19 16.76
CA GLY A 447 -17.08 26.84 16.42
C GLY A 447 -17.39 26.38 14.98
N HIS A 448 -18.19 27.12 14.20
CA HIS A 448 -18.64 26.70 12.86
C HIS A 448 -18.15 27.59 11.71
N GLY A 449 -17.02 28.27 11.86
CA GLY A 449 -16.44 29.05 10.77
C GLY A 449 -14.96 29.33 10.95
N THR A 450 -14.41 30.15 10.07
CA THR A 450 -13.00 30.57 10.12
C THR A 450 -12.88 32.06 10.45
N SER A 451 -11.67 32.58 10.60
CA SER A 451 -11.48 34.03 10.73
C SER A 451 -12.05 34.76 9.51
N LYS A 452 -12.54 35.99 9.70
CA LYS A 452 -13.11 36.80 8.61
C LYS A 452 -12.17 36.89 7.40
N LEU A 453 -10.89 37.13 7.66
CA LEU A 453 -9.86 37.27 6.62
C LEU A 453 -9.69 35.96 5.83
N LEU A 454 -9.64 34.82 6.52
CA LEU A 454 -9.51 33.52 5.85
C LEU A 454 -10.78 33.22 5.05
N CYS A 455 -11.96 33.51 5.63
CA CYS A 455 -13.23 33.39 4.94
C CYS A 455 -13.22 34.24 3.67
N GLU A 456 -12.94 35.55 3.76
CA GLU A 456 -12.93 36.48 2.61
C GLU A 456 -11.92 36.06 1.53
N SER A 457 -10.75 35.52 1.93
CA SER A 457 -9.76 35.00 0.98
C SER A 457 -10.20 33.71 0.26
N SER A 458 -10.96 32.86 0.96
CA SER A 458 -11.50 31.59 0.41
C SER A 458 -12.85 31.77 -0.29
N CYS A 459 -13.57 32.85 0.02
CA CYS A 459 -14.87 33.22 -0.52
C CYS A 459 -14.72 34.07 -1.79
N GLN A 460 -13.62 33.90 -2.52
CA GLN A 460 -13.55 34.36 -3.90
C GLN A 460 -14.24 33.32 -4.77
N HIS A 461 -15.41 33.66 -5.29
CA HIS A 461 -16.06 32.84 -6.31
C HIS A 461 -15.07 32.62 -7.47
N PRO A 462 -14.62 31.38 -7.75
CA PRO A 462 -14.27 31.08 -9.13
C PRO A 462 -15.52 31.43 -9.94
N HIS A 463 -15.39 32.38 -10.87
CA HIS A 463 -16.45 32.63 -11.84
C HIS A 463 -16.87 31.28 -12.41
N PRO A 464 -18.17 30.91 -12.38
CA PRO A 464 -18.64 29.66 -12.95
C PRO A 464 -18.07 29.58 -14.36
N SER A 465 -17.10 28.69 -14.54
CA SER A 465 -16.56 28.48 -15.86
C SER A 465 -17.57 27.56 -16.53
N ASN A 466 -18.15 27.99 -17.64
CA ASN A 466 -18.96 27.12 -18.49
C ASN A 466 -18.12 26.01 -19.15
N SER A 467 -16.92 25.74 -18.64
CA SER A 467 -16.05 24.65 -19.04
C SER A 467 -16.07 23.53 -18.01
N THR A 468 -16.00 22.31 -18.54
CA THR A 468 -15.74 21.09 -17.79
C THR A 468 -14.36 21.17 -17.13
N PRO A 469 -14.23 20.88 -15.81
CA PRO A 469 -12.94 20.74 -15.17
C PRO A 469 -12.02 19.80 -15.96
N THR A 470 -10.78 20.19 -16.22
CA THR A 470 -9.83 19.40 -17.03
C THR A 470 -9.66 17.97 -16.50
N ALA A 471 -9.65 17.81 -15.16
CA ALA A 471 -9.57 16.50 -14.52
C ALA A 471 -10.70 15.55 -14.95
N LEU A 472 -11.89 16.09 -15.19
CA LEU A 472 -13.08 15.33 -15.56
C LEU A 472 -13.19 15.04 -17.06
N GLN A 473 -12.43 15.71 -17.92
CA GLN A 473 -12.57 15.49 -19.36
C GLN A 473 -12.14 14.05 -19.74
N GLY A 474 -12.90 13.42 -20.64
CA GLY A 474 -12.62 12.07 -21.14
C GLY A 474 -13.82 11.13 -21.11
N ASN A 475 -13.57 9.87 -21.50
CA ASN A 475 -14.52 8.77 -21.39
C ASN A 475 -14.31 8.07 -20.05
N TRP A 476 -15.34 8.06 -19.23
CA TRP A 476 -15.39 7.40 -17.95
C TRP A 476 -16.37 6.25 -18.01
N ARG A 477 -16.07 5.23 -17.23
CA ARG A 477 -16.91 4.06 -17.05
C ARG A 477 -17.04 3.72 -15.59
N GLY A 478 -18.17 3.23 -15.13
CA GLY A 478 -18.24 2.79 -13.75
C GLY A 478 -19.59 2.25 -13.34
N VAL A 479 -19.84 2.34 -12.04
CA VAL A 479 -21.05 1.81 -11.40
C VAL A 479 -21.63 2.86 -10.44
N GLU A 480 -22.96 2.84 -10.29
CA GLU A 480 -23.66 3.56 -9.23
C GLU A 480 -23.55 2.78 -7.91
N ILE A 481 -23.33 3.46 -6.79
CA ILE A 481 -22.96 2.86 -5.50
C ILE A 481 -23.83 3.30 -4.29
N ASP A 482 -24.89 4.08 -4.48
CA ASP A 482 -25.79 4.50 -3.39
C ASP A 482 -26.66 3.34 -2.84
N ASN A 483 -27.46 3.56 -1.80
CA ASN A 483 -28.29 2.49 -1.18
C ASN A 483 -29.49 1.99 -2.03
N THR A 484 -29.86 2.75 -3.05
CA THR A 484 -31.00 2.52 -3.97
C THR A 484 -30.58 2.36 -5.43
N TYR A 485 -29.29 2.18 -5.66
CA TYR A 485 -28.65 2.18 -6.97
C TYR A 485 -29.31 1.27 -8.01
N VAL A 486 -29.21 1.69 -9.28
CA VAL A 486 -29.54 0.86 -10.43
C VAL A 486 -28.32 0.01 -10.79
N LYS A 487 -28.51 -1.32 -10.81
CA LYS A 487 -27.47 -2.25 -11.26
C LYS A 487 -27.14 -2.04 -12.72
N GLY A 488 -25.86 -2.07 -13.03
CA GLY A 488 -25.32 -1.98 -14.36
C GLY A 488 -24.16 -1.00 -14.49
N GLU A 489 -23.62 -0.99 -15.69
CA GLU A 489 -22.50 -0.15 -16.09
C GLU A 489 -23.00 1.20 -16.59
N PHE A 490 -22.26 2.25 -16.25
CA PHE A 490 -22.46 3.61 -16.72
C PHE A 490 -21.25 4.06 -17.52
N ASP A 491 -21.47 4.64 -18.70
CA ASP A 491 -20.44 5.31 -19.48
C ASP A 491 -20.75 6.81 -19.54
N ILE A 492 -19.81 7.63 -19.10
CA ILE A 492 -19.96 9.09 -19.09
C ILE A 492 -18.80 9.71 -19.88
N PHE A 493 -19.13 10.39 -20.96
CA PHE A 493 -18.18 11.24 -21.67
C PHE A 493 -18.36 12.69 -21.23
N PHE A 494 -17.31 13.28 -20.67
CA PHE A 494 -17.25 14.72 -20.41
C PHE A 494 -16.40 15.40 -21.49
N GLY A 495 -17.05 16.10 -22.41
CA GLY A 495 -16.42 16.97 -23.40
C GLY A 495 -16.28 18.41 -22.88
N PRO A 496 -15.79 19.36 -23.69
CA PRO A 496 -15.73 20.77 -23.30
C PRO A 496 -17.13 21.39 -23.13
N GLY A 497 -17.57 21.58 -21.88
CA GLY A 497 -18.87 22.16 -21.52
C GLY A 497 -20.08 21.27 -21.76
N ASN A 498 -19.87 20.02 -22.19
CA ASN A 498 -20.94 19.07 -22.51
C ASN A 498 -20.66 17.68 -21.92
N PHE A 499 -21.71 16.90 -21.73
CA PHE A 499 -21.58 15.50 -21.38
C PHE A 499 -22.54 14.61 -22.16
N THR A 500 -22.14 13.35 -22.34
CA THR A 500 -23.01 12.25 -22.75
C THR A 500 -22.97 11.19 -21.67
N TRP A 501 -24.12 10.66 -21.29
CA TRP A 501 -24.28 9.69 -20.21
C TRP A 501 -25.05 8.50 -20.74
N SER A 502 -24.51 7.31 -20.68
CA SER A 502 -25.20 6.06 -21.02
C SER A 502 -25.26 5.19 -19.78
N GLY A 503 -26.40 4.57 -19.52
CA GLY A 503 -26.54 3.60 -18.44
C GLY A 503 -27.74 2.68 -18.66
N PRO A 504 -28.12 1.88 -17.64
CA PRO A 504 -29.20 0.90 -17.75
C PRO A 504 -30.56 1.52 -18.13
N SER A 505 -30.77 2.78 -17.77
CA SER A 505 -32.01 3.53 -18.03
C SER A 505 -32.01 4.26 -19.39
N GLY A 506 -30.93 4.19 -20.17
CA GLY A 506 -30.82 4.80 -21.49
C GLY A 506 -29.66 5.79 -21.63
N LYS A 507 -29.71 6.57 -22.72
CA LYS A 507 -28.67 7.56 -23.09
C LYS A 507 -29.20 8.98 -22.94
N TYR A 508 -28.40 9.82 -22.29
CA TYR A 508 -28.70 11.20 -21.95
C TYR A 508 -27.56 12.12 -22.38
N THR A 509 -27.88 13.39 -22.56
CA THR A 509 -26.95 14.44 -22.97
C THR A 509 -27.22 15.70 -22.16
N GLY A 510 -26.22 16.57 -22.05
CA GLY A 510 -26.38 17.82 -21.34
C GLY A 510 -25.15 18.71 -21.39
N THR A 511 -25.17 19.77 -20.58
CA THR A 511 -24.03 20.65 -20.34
C THR A 511 -23.46 20.44 -18.95
N VAL A 512 -22.15 20.58 -18.82
CA VAL A 512 -21.44 20.51 -17.54
C VAL A 512 -20.71 21.82 -17.32
N ALA A 513 -20.77 22.34 -16.09
CA ALA A 513 -20.05 23.55 -15.70
C ALA A 513 -19.34 23.32 -14.37
N ALA A 514 -18.11 23.83 -14.26
CA ALA A 514 -17.40 23.87 -12.99
C ALA A 514 -17.98 24.99 -12.13
N LYS A 515 -18.37 24.67 -10.89
CA LYS A 515 -18.90 25.66 -9.94
C LYS A 515 -17.83 26.12 -8.96
N ASN A 516 -17.15 25.15 -8.34
CA ASN A 516 -16.02 25.35 -7.43
C ASN A 516 -15.01 24.20 -7.62
N ALA A 517 -13.86 24.26 -6.94
CA ALA A 517 -12.96 23.11 -6.86
C ALA A 517 -13.70 21.91 -6.24
N GLY A 518 -13.80 20.81 -7.00
CA GLY A 518 -14.55 19.62 -6.57
C GLY A 518 -16.07 19.72 -6.69
N GLU A 519 -16.65 20.78 -7.27
CA GLU A 519 -18.10 20.91 -7.50
C GLU A 519 -18.43 21.09 -9.00
N ILE A 520 -19.50 20.43 -9.48
CA ILE A 520 -20.00 20.55 -10.85
C ILE A 520 -21.52 20.70 -10.90
N ASP A 521 -22.01 21.37 -11.95
CA ASP A 521 -23.42 21.40 -12.32
C ASP A 521 -23.63 20.61 -13.63
N LEU A 522 -24.55 19.63 -13.61
CA LEU A 522 -24.97 18.86 -14.78
C LEU A 522 -26.38 19.27 -15.20
N LYS A 523 -26.50 20.02 -16.30
CA LYS A 523 -27.79 20.40 -16.87
C LYS A 523 -28.18 19.44 -17.98
N PHE A 524 -29.20 18.63 -17.75
CA PHE A 524 -29.65 17.61 -18.69
C PHE A 524 -30.47 18.25 -19.83
N ALA A 525 -30.12 17.90 -21.06
CA ALA A 525 -30.84 18.27 -22.28
C ALA A 525 -31.81 17.16 -22.73
N SER A 526 -31.57 15.91 -22.32
CA SER A 526 -32.41 14.75 -22.63
C SER A 526 -32.53 13.79 -21.44
N GLY A 527 -33.43 12.80 -21.55
CA GLY A 527 -33.70 11.82 -20.50
C GLY A 527 -34.77 12.24 -19.48
N PRO A 528 -34.98 11.43 -18.42
CA PRO A 528 -35.95 11.71 -17.37
C PRO A 528 -35.74 13.06 -16.65
N ASN A 529 -34.50 13.56 -16.67
CA ASN A 529 -34.11 14.81 -16.04
C ASN A 529 -34.01 16.00 -17.02
N ALA A 530 -34.53 15.89 -18.25
CA ALA A 530 -34.42 16.96 -19.24
C ALA A 530 -34.91 18.33 -18.70
N GLY A 531 -34.08 19.36 -18.88
CA GLY A 531 -34.32 20.72 -18.36
C GLY A 531 -33.93 20.93 -16.90
N LYS A 532 -33.53 19.89 -16.17
CA LYS A 532 -33.11 19.97 -14.77
C LYS A 532 -31.59 20.09 -14.64
N ILE A 533 -31.16 20.66 -13.53
CA ILE A 533 -29.75 20.73 -13.09
C ILE A 533 -29.61 19.79 -11.91
N LEU A 534 -28.60 18.91 -11.97
CA LEU A 534 -28.11 18.14 -10.84
C LEU A 534 -26.77 18.74 -10.43
N MET A 535 -26.69 19.22 -9.20
CA MET A 535 -25.44 19.71 -8.62
C MET A 535 -24.70 18.53 -7.99
N GLY A 536 -23.38 18.52 -8.10
CA GLY A 536 -22.59 17.41 -7.58
C GLY A 536 -21.24 17.82 -7.03
N ILE A 537 -20.69 16.92 -6.21
CA ILE A 537 -19.30 16.96 -5.74
C ILE A 537 -18.52 15.81 -6.38
N TYR A 538 -17.22 16.01 -6.58
CA TYR A 538 -16.36 14.97 -7.13
C TYR A 538 -14.95 14.99 -6.56
N THR A 539 -14.31 13.82 -6.56
CA THR A 539 -12.87 13.64 -6.32
C THR A 539 -12.28 12.82 -7.45
N VAL A 540 -10.98 13.03 -7.73
CA VAL A 540 -10.23 12.31 -8.75
C VAL A 540 -8.92 11.81 -8.14
N SER A 541 -8.55 10.56 -8.42
CA SER A 541 -7.29 9.97 -7.96
C SER A 541 -6.71 9.02 -9.01
N ASP A 542 -5.41 9.13 -9.28
CA ASP A 542 -4.74 8.22 -10.21
C ASP A 542 -4.38 6.90 -9.51
N GLY A 543 -4.66 5.80 -10.21
CA GLY A 543 -4.16 4.46 -9.96
C GLY A 543 -2.98 4.12 -10.90
N PRO A 544 -2.57 2.84 -10.97
CA PRO A 544 -1.43 2.43 -11.79
C PRO A 544 -1.68 2.58 -13.29
N GLU A 545 -2.90 2.26 -13.75
CA GLU A 545 -3.28 2.26 -15.16
C GLU A 545 -4.47 3.18 -15.48
N THR A 546 -5.22 3.54 -14.45
CA THR A 546 -6.48 4.24 -14.56
C THR A 546 -6.54 5.44 -13.64
N THR A 547 -7.34 6.43 -14.00
CA THR A 547 -7.79 7.49 -13.09
C THR A 547 -9.17 7.10 -12.57
N TRP A 548 -9.36 7.18 -11.26
CA TRP A 548 -10.62 6.97 -10.56
C TRP A 548 -11.29 8.31 -10.28
N GLN A 549 -12.61 8.33 -10.34
CA GLN A 549 -13.44 9.45 -9.95
C GLN A 549 -14.57 8.94 -9.05
N THR A 550 -14.78 9.60 -7.93
CA THR A 550 -16.04 9.50 -7.18
C THR A 550 -16.88 10.72 -7.52
N LEU A 551 -18.14 10.52 -7.90
CA LEU A 551 -19.08 11.57 -8.28
C LEU A 551 -20.38 11.40 -7.50
N ALA A 552 -20.71 12.35 -6.63
CA ALA A 552 -21.99 12.39 -5.95
C ALA A 552 -22.87 13.50 -6.54
N LEU A 553 -24.12 13.19 -6.86
CA LEU A 553 -25.11 14.09 -7.45
C LEU A 553 -26.31 14.23 -6.51
N ALA A 554 -26.75 15.46 -6.28
CA ALA A 554 -28.02 15.74 -5.63
C ALA A 554 -29.19 15.33 -6.53
N LYS A 555 -30.36 15.11 -5.92
CA LYS A 555 -31.61 14.88 -6.66
C LYS A 555 -31.96 16.07 -7.57
N PRO A 556 -32.75 15.87 -8.63
CA PRO A 556 -33.08 16.94 -9.58
C PRO A 556 -33.69 18.18 -8.91
N SER A 557 -33.21 19.36 -9.32
CA SER A 557 -33.69 20.67 -8.81
C SER A 557 -33.37 20.98 -7.35
N GLU A 558 -32.47 20.25 -6.69
CA GLU A 558 -31.93 20.70 -5.41
C GLU A 558 -31.11 21.98 -5.55
N ALA A 559 -31.17 22.81 -4.51
CA ALA A 559 -30.50 24.11 -4.49
C ALA A 559 -29.00 24.01 -4.21
N LEU A 560 -28.57 22.91 -3.59
CA LEU A 560 -27.21 22.66 -3.17
C LEU A 560 -26.75 21.25 -3.61
N PRO A 561 -25.45 21.08 -3.93
CA PRO A 561 -24.88 19.74 -4.09
C PRO A 561 -24.85 19.01 -2.74
N PRO A 562 -24.59 17.68 -2.73
CA PRO A 562 -24.32 16.95 -1.50
C PRO A 562 -23.22 17.61 -0.67
N ALA A 563 -23.40 17.70 0.65
CA ALA A 563 -22.34 18.24 1.52
C ALA A 563 -21.17 17.25 1.65
N THR A 564 -21.47 15.96 1.56
CA THR A 564 -20.51 14.84 1.65
C THR A 564 -20.95 13.70 0.72
N PHE A 565 -20.05 12.76 0.43
CA PHE A 565 -20.39 11.53 -0.29
C PHE A 565 -21.33 10.66 0.57
N ASP A 566 -21.09 10.61 1.88
CA ASP A 566 -21.93 9.88 2.85
C ASP A 566 -23.41 10.27 2.76
N GLU A 567 -23.68 11.56 2.58
CA GLU A 567 -25.04 12.09 2.42
C GLU A 567 -25.70 11.62 1.12
N ALA A 568 -24.92 11.48 0.03
CA ALA A 568 -25.40 10.98 -1.25
C ALA A 568 -25.74 9.49 -1.24
N MET A 569 -25.07 8.70 -0.41
CA MET A 569 -25.40 7.28 -0.29
C MET A 569 -26.67 7.00 0.51
N GLN A 570 -27.26 7.96 1.21
CA GLN A 570 -28.39 7.69 2.14
C GLN A 570 -29.70 7.24 1.45
N GLY A 571 -29.77 7.24 0.12
CA GLY A 571 -30.95 6.78 -0.63
C GLY A 571 -32.10 7.80 -0.68
N ASN A 572 -31.81 9.08 -0.42
CA ASN A 572 -32.79 10.18 -0.47
C ASN A 572 -32.99 10.73 -1.91
N GLY A 573 -32.84 9.87 -2.92
CA GLY A 573 -32.85 10.23 -4.35
C GLY A 573 -31.57 10.91 -4.83
N TRP A 574 -30.53 10.95 -4.00
CA TRP A 574 -29.18 11.33 -4.39
C TRP A 574 -28.49 10.12 -4.99
N GLN A 575 -27.48 10.36 -5.82
CA GLN A 575 -26.81 9.32 -6.56
C GLN A 575 -25.31 9.45 -6.34
N GLU A 576 -24.62 8.32 -6.26
CA GLU A 576 -23.16 8.31 -6.21
C GLU A 576 -22.61 7.29 -7.19
N PHE A 577 -21.56 7.69 -7.91
CA PHE A 577 -20.90 6.90 -8.92
C PHE A 577 -19.42 6.77 -8.59
N VAL A 578 -18.88 5.58 -8.81
CA VAL A 578 -17.43 5.39 -8.92
C VAL A 578 -17.13 5.07 -10.36
N LEU A 579 -16.37 5.96 -10.96
CA LEU A 579 -16.02 6.02 -12.37
C LEU A 579 -14.52 5.81 -12.53
N VAL A 580 -14.13 5.23 -13.65
CA VAL A 580 -12.76 4.94 -14.03
C VAL A 580 -12.53 5.37 -15.48
N LYS A 581 -11.40 6.02 -15.76
CA LYS A 581 -10.91 6.27 -17.12
C LYS A 581 -9.49 5.74 -17.25
N CYS A 582 -9.08 5.37 -18.45
CA CYS A 582 -7.69 5.04 -18.72
C CYS A 582 -6.79 6.26 -18.54
N LEU A 583 -5.60 6.07 -17.97
CA LEU A 583 -4.58 7.13 -17.98
C LEU A 583 -4.23 7.51 -19.42
N ASP A 584 -3.96 8.79 -19.67
CA ASP A 584 -3.62 9.26 -21.01
C ASP A 584 -2.38 8.57 -21.58
N THR A 585 -1.44 8.19 -20.70
CA THR A 585 -0.22 7.44 -21.03
C THR A 585 -0.47 5.97 -21.37
N LYS A 586 -1.69 5.45 -21.12
CA LYS A 586 -2.04 4.02 -21.22
C LYS A 586 -3.10 3.71 -22.27
N LYS A 587 -3.51 4.70 -23.06
CA LYS A 587 -4.53 4.56 -24.13
C LYS A 587 -4.24 3.48 -25.19
N ALA A 588 -3.00 3.02 -25.31
CA ALA A 588 -2.65 1.96 -26.25
C ALA A 588 -3.11 0.56 -25.80
N VAL A 589 -3.28 0.37 -24.49
CA VAL A 589 -3.58 -0.93 -23.85
C VAL A 589 -4.87 -0.89 -23.06
N CYS A 590 -5.19 0.23 -22.42
CA CYS A 590 -6.47 0.50 -21.78
C CYS A 590 -7.34 1.31 -22.73
N GLU A 591 -8.49 0.75 -23.13
CA GLU A 591 -9.45 1.43 -24.02
C GLU A 591 -10.88 1.13 -23.58
N PHE A 592 -11.58 2.16 -23.10
CA PHE A 592 -13.03 2.11 -22.99
C PHE A 592 -13.63 2.42 -24.37
N LYS A 593 -14.22 1.40 -25.02
CA LYS A 593 -15.02 1.62 -26.22
C LYS A 593 -16.08 2.68 -25.91
N LYS A 594 -16.20 3.65 -26.80
CA LYS A 594 -17.25 4.67 -26.71
C LYS A 594 -18.62 3.99 -26.76
N PRO A 595 -19.57 4.37 -25.88
CA PRO A 595 -20.92 3.80 -25.85
C PRO A 595 -21.80 4.21 -27.04
#